data_AF-A0A2N5ZDY6-F1
#
_entry.id   AF-A0A2N5ZDY6-F1
#
_cell.length_a   1.000
_cell.length_b   1.000
_cell.length_c   1.000
_cell.angle_alpha   90.00
_cell.angle_beta   90.00
_cell.angle_gamma   90.00
#
_symmetry.space_group_name_H-M   'P 1'
#
loop_
_entity.id
_entity.type
_entity.pdbx_description
1 polymer ?
#
loop_
_entity_poly.entity_id
_entity_poly.type
_entity_poly.pdbx_seq_one_letter_code
_entity_poly.pdbx_strand_id
1 'polypeptide(L)'
;MECKNIQNILIDFIEGNVPDDVKVQLEEHLLTCTQCRKEHKQTHQLIEELSVLEDKTPNVQLKEDFYTMLEQEKELITKSPLIKKPYSENNLSIWSYIKYAASAIILLGFGFLLGRNMQIQSVKNSEIAALRSELYSMQQTATTASLSIPTASQRLKAVNTINEQVKVDIKTVALLINTFKTDENINVRMAAANALSKYKESPDVRDAFLEVLEK
;
A
#
# COMPACT_ATOMS: atom_id res chain seq x y z
N MET A 1 -19.52 31.38 -2.37
CA MET A 1 -19.07 30.03 -2.76
C MET A 1 -18.72 30.00 -4.24
N GLU A 2 -17.72 29.20 -4.62
CA GLU A 2 -17.38 28.93 -6.03
C GLU A 2 -18.20 27.74 -6.56
N CYS A 3 -18.63 27.79 -7.83
CA CYS A 3 -19.46 26.75 -8.44
C CYS A 3 -18.81 25.35 -8.38
N LYS A 4 -17.47 25.27 -8.46
CA LYS A 4 -16.72 24.01 -8.38
C LYS A 4 -16.85 23.33 -7.01
N ASN A 5 -16.93 24.11 -5.93
CA ASN A 5 -17.08 23.56 -4.59
C ASN A 5 -18.48 22.98 -4.39
N ILE A 6 -19.49 23.55 -5.06
CA ILE A 6 -20.88 23.11 -4.99
C ILE A 6 -21.05 21.76 -5.68
N GLN A 7 -20.43 21.57 -6.84
CA GLN A 7 -20.47 20.30 -7.58
C GLN A 7 -19.98 19.12 -6.73
N ASN A 8 -18.99 19.34 -5.85
CA ASN A 8 -18.45 18.29 -5.00
C ASN A 8 -19.36 17.90 -3.84
N ILE A 9 -20.20 18.83 -3.35
CA ILE A 9 -21.05 18.64 -2.17
C ILE A 9 -22.54 18.56 -2.52
N LEU A 10 -22.88 18.59 -3.81
CA LEU A 10 -24.26 18.66 -4.30
C LEU A 10 -25.06 17.42 -3.93
N ILE A 11 -24.43 16.24 -4.02
CA ILE A 11 -25.06 14.95 -3.67
C ILE A 11 -25.31 14.90 -2.16
N ASP A 12 -24.30 15.22 -1.35
CA ASP A 12 -24.43 15.28 0.11
C ASP A 12 -25.54 16.25 0.53
N PHE A 13 -25.68 17.39 -0.17
CA PHE A 13 -26.75 18.36 0.09
C PHE A 13 -28.13 17.79 -0.25
N ILE A 14 -28.29 17.09 -1.38
CA ILE A 14 -29.56 16.45 -1.78
C ILE A 14 -29.96 15.36 -0.77
N GLU A 15 -28.99 14.62 -0.25
CA GLU A 15 -29.20 13.58 0.76
C GLU A 15 -29.35 14.12 2.20
N GLY A 16 -29.11 15.42 2.43
CA GLY A 16 -29.21 16.05 3.75
C GLY A 16 -28.00 15.82 4.67
N ASN A 17 -26.86 15.40 4.11
CA ASN A 17 -25.63 15.05 4.81
C ASN A 17 -24.64 16.24 4.97
N VAL A 18 -25.10 17.48 4.80
CA VAL A 18 -24.26 18.68 4.94
C VAL A 18 -24.56 19.45 6.23
N PRO A 19 -23.54 20.09 6.85
CA PRO A 19 -23.74 20.99 7.98
C PRO A 19 -24.70 22.15 7.69
N ASP A 20 -25.44 22.61 8.71
CA ASP A 20 -26.46 23.67 8.58
C ASP A 20 -25.89 25.01 8.05
N ASP A 21 -24.66 25.35 8.42
CA ASP A 21 -23.96 26.56 7.96
C ASP A 21 -23.62 26.50 6.46
N VAL A 22 -23.30 25.30 5.95
CA VAL A 22 -23.03 25.04 4.54
C VAL A 22 -24.34 25.04 3.74
N LYS A 23 -25.42 24.51 4.33
CA LYS A 23 -26.75 24.45 3.72
C LYS A 23 -27.27 25.83 3.34
N VAL A 24 -27.22 26.80 4.26
CA VAL A 24 -27.66 28.19 4.02
C VAL A 24 -26.87 28.83 2.88
N GLN A 25 -25.54 28.68 2.88
CA GLN A 25 -24.67 29.22 1.83
C GLN A 25 -24.97 28.61 0.45
N LEU A 26 -25.34 27.33 0.41
CA LEU A 26 -25.70 26.65 -0.83
C LEU A 26 -27.06 27.14 -1.36
N GLU A 27 -28.06 27.27 -0.50
CA GLU A 27 -29.39 27.79 -0.87
C GLU A 27 -29.28 29.21 -1.42
N GLU A 28 -28.51 30.09 -0.78
CA GLU A 28 -28.22 31.43 -1.28
C GLU A 28 -27.51 31.40 -2.65
N HIS A 29 -26.56 30.49 -2.85
CA HIS A 29 -25.88 30.36 -4.13
C HIS A 29 -26.81 29.85 -5.23
N LEU A 30 -27.68 28.88 -4.95
CA LEU A 30 -28.64 28.35 -5.92
C LEU A 30 -29.64 29.43 -6.39
N LEU A 31 -29.93 30.43 -5.55
CA LEU A 31 -30.72 31.61 -5.92
C LEU A 31 -30.01 32.53 -6.91
N THR A 32 -28.68 32.62 -6.84
CA THR A 32 -27.88 33.54 -7.68
C THR A 32 -27.31 32.90 -8.94
N CYS A 33 -27.05 31.58 -8.94
CA CYS A 33 -26.41 30.88 -10.04
C CYS A 33 -27.39 29.95 -10.79
N THR A 34 -27.65 30.27 -12.07
CA THR A 34 -28.54 29.48 -12.93
C THR A 34 -27.97 28.11 -13.30
N GLN A 35 -26.66 28.02 -13.49
CA GLN A 35 -25.96 26.77 -13.83
C GLN A 35 -26.05 25.76 -12.68
N CYS A 36 -25.68 26.17 -11.47
CA CYS A 36 -25.73 25.29 -10.29
C CYS A 36 -27.17 24.86 -9.96
N ARG A 37 -28.16 25.73 -10.20
CA ARG A 37 -29.58 25.36 -10.05
C ARG A 37 -30.01 24.28 -11.04
N LYS A 38 -29.55 24.37 -12.28
CA LYS A 38 -29.83 23.36 -13.31
C LYS A 38 -29.21 22.03 -12.92
N GLU A 39 -27.93 22.04 -12.51
CA GLU A 39 -27.21 20.85 -12.04
C GLU A 39 -27.91 20.21 -10.84
N HIS A 40 -28.26 21.00 -9.81
CA HIS A 40 -29.04 20.53 -8.66
C HIS A 40 -30.32 19.80 -9.09
N LYS A 41 -31.13 20.42 -9.98
CA LYS A 41 -32.37 19.82 -10.45
C LYS A 41 -32.13 18.49 -11.19
N GLN A 42 -31.13 18.44 -12.06
CA GLN A 42 -30.81 17.24 -12.84
C GLN A 42 -30.30 16.10 -11.94
N THR A 43 -29.43 16.41 -10.99
CA THR A 43 -28.91 15.43 -10.03
C THR A 43 -30.00 14.93 -9.09
N HIS A 44 -30.86 15.82 -8.57
CA HIS A 44 -31.99 15.43 -7.73
C HIS A 44 -32.95 14.50 -8.48
N GLN A 45 -33.31 14.84 -9.72
CA GLN A 45 -34.18 14.00 -10.54
C GLN A 45 -33.56 12.61 -10.78
N LEU A 46 -32.26 12.54 -11.08
CA LEU A 46 -31.57 11.27 -11.27
C LEU A 46 -31.60 10.40 -10.00
N ILE A 47 -31.32 10.99 -8.85
CA ILE A 47 -31.34 10.28 -7.56
C ILE A 47 -32.74 9.79 -7.24
N GLU A 48 -33.77 10.62 -7.48
CA GLU A 48 -35.17 10.25 -7.30
C GLU A 48 -35.54 9.06 -8.20
N GLU A 49 -35.19 9.10 -9.48
CA GLU A 49 -35.42 7.99 -10.42
C GLU A 49 -34.70 6.69 -9.99
N LEU A 50 -33.49 6.79 -9.44
CA LEU A 50 -32.75 5.65 -8.91
C LEU A 50 -33.34 5.12 -7.59
N SER A 51 -33.93 5.98 -6.76
CA SER A 51 -34.51 5.60 -5.47
C SER A 51 -35.79 4.75 -5.58
N VAL A 52 -36.44 4.78 -6.75
CA VAL A 52 -37.64 3.98 -7.06
C VAL A 52 -37.27 2.55 -7.45
N LEU A 53 -36.00 2.26 -7.74
CA LEU A 53 -35.56 0.92 -8.08
C LEU A 53 -35.71 -0.01 -6.87
N GLU A 54 -36.30 -1.19 -7.10
CA GLU A 54 -36.41 -2.20 -6.06
C GLU A 54 -35.03 -2.72 -5.66
N ASP A 55 -34.74 -2.66 -4.36
CA ASP A 55 -33.51 -3.22 -3.80
C ASP A 55 -33.48 -4.74 -4.03
N LYS A 56 -32.62 -5.18 -4.94
CA LYS A 56 -32.35 -6.61 -5.11
C LYS A 56 -31.46 -7.09 -3.98
N THR A 57 -32.05 -7.81 -3.03
CA THR A 57 -31.26 -8.51 -2.02
C THR A 57 -30.40 -9.58 -2.69
N PRO A 58 -29.08 -9.59 -2.48
CA PRO A 58 -28.23 -10.65 -3.00
C PRO A 58 -28.68 -12.01 -2.45
N ASN A 59 -28.53 -13.07 -3.24
CA ASN A 59 -28.80 -14.42 -2.77
C ASN A 59 -27.87 -14.75 -1.59
N VAL A 60 -28.40 -15.45 -0.58
CA VAL A 60 -27.65 -15.97 0.58
C VAL A 60 -26.40 -16.76 0.12
N GLN A 61 -26.51 -17.47 -1.01
CA GLN A 61 -25.40 -18.22 -1.62
C GLN A 61 -24.16 -17.35 -1.89
N LEU A 62 -24.34 -16.07 -2.26
CA LEU A 62 -23.21 -15.19 -2.57
C LEU A 62 -22.31 -14.95 -1.36
N LYS A 63 -22.90 -14.90 -0.16
CA LYS A 63 -22.15 -14.80 1.09
C LYS A 63 -21.36 -16.08 1.35
N GLU A 64 -21.99 -17.23 1.16
CA GLU A 64 -21.36 -18.54 1.36
C GLU A 64 -20.21 -18.77 0.38
N ASP A 65 -20.42 -18.45 -0.90
CA ASP A 65 -19.41 -18.55 -1.95
C ASP A 65 -18.20 -17.64 -1.64
N PHE A 66 -18.45 -16.41 -1.17
CA PHE A 66 -17.40 -15.50 -0.73
C PHE A 66 -16.57 -16.08 0.43
N TYR A 67 -17.22 -16.60 1.48
CA TYR A 67 -16.49 -17.18 2.61
C TYR A 67 -15.74 -18.47 2.22
N THR A 68 -16.29 -19.25 1.30
CA THR A 68 -15.62 -20.43 0.75
C THR A 68 -14.35 -20.04 0.00
N MET A 69 -14.43 -19.04 -0.89
CA MET A 69 -13.26 -18.51 -1.60
C MET A 69 -12.24 -17.90 -0.63
N LEU A 70 -12.70 -17.18 0.40
CA LEU A 70 -11.82 -16.57 1.41
C LEU A 70 -11.05 -17.64 2.20
N GLU A 71 -11.70 -18.74 2.59
CA GLU A 71 -11.04 -19.81 3.32
C GLU A 71 -10.01 -20.54 2.44
N GLN A 72 -10.33 -20.76 1.16
CA GLN A 72 -9.38 -21.30 0.18
C GLN A 72 -8.13 -20.42 0.05
N GLU A 73 -8.29 -19.09 -0.05
CA GLU A 73 -7.16 -18.16 -0.11
C GLU A 73 -6.32 -18.16 1.18
N LYS A 74 -6.96 -18.18 2.35
CA LYS A 74 -6.22 -18.32 3.63
C LYS A 74 -5.41 -19.60 3.67
N GLU A 75 -5.96 -20.72 3.21
CA GLU A 75 -5.22 -21.96 3.11
C GLU A 75 -4.03 -21.85 2.15
N LEU A 76 -4.18 -21.20 1.00
CA LEU A 76 -3.08 -20.99 0.06
C LEU A 76 -1.96 -20.12 0.65
N ILE A 77 -2.31 -19.07 1.40
CA ILE A 77 -1.34 -18.22 2.11
C ILE A 77 -0.62 -19.02 3.20
N THR A 78 -1.35 -19.84 3.96
CA THR A 78 -0.79 -20.64 5.07
C THR A 78 0.04 -21.83 4.59
N LYS A 79 -0.37 -22.44 3.46
CA LYS A 79 0.31 -23.57 2.82
C LYS A 79 1.42 -23.15 1.88
N SER A 80 1.52 -21.86 1.52
CA SER A 80 2.71 -21.33 0.86
C SER A 80 3.87 -21.57 1.81
N PRO A 81 4.80 -22.48 1.50
CA PRO A 81 5.95 -22.66 2.35
C PRO A 81 6.69 -21.33 2.29
N LEU A 82 6.68 -20.59 3.40
CA LEU A 82 7.81 -19.74 3.74
C LEU A 82 9.02 -20.62 3.43
N ILE A 83 9.71 -20.32 2.32
CA ILE A 83 10.91 -21.05 1.91
C ILE A 83 11.95 -20.71 2.98
N LYS A 84 11.83 -21.34 4.13
CA LYS A 84 12.89 -21.51 5.10
C LYS A 84 13.83 -22.46 4.39
N LYS A 85 14.69 -21.89 3.53
CA LYS A 85 15.87 -22.61 3.06
C LYS A 85 16.51 -23.17 4.33
N PRO A 86 16.62 -24.51 4.48
CA PRO A 86 17.40 -25.03 5.58
C PRO A 86 18.79 -24.42 5.43
N TYR A 87 19.22 -23.68 6.44
CA TYR A 87 20.59 -23.21 6.53
C TYR A 87 21.43 -24.48 6.72
N SER A 88 21.87 -25.05 5.60
CA SER A 88 22.82 -26.14 5.58
C SER A 88 24.10 -25.55 6.14
N GLU A 89 24.37 -25.81 7.43
CA GLU A 89 25.70 -25.63 8.00
C GLU A 89 26.63 -26.62 7.30
N ASN A 90 27.09 -26.22 6.12
CA ASN A 90 28.16 -26.89 5.44
C ASN A 90 29.39 -26.71 6.32
N ASN A 91 29.67 -27.72 7.16
CA ASN A 91 30.98 -27.91 7.75
C ASN A 91 31.96 -28.23 6.62
N LEU A 92 32.36 -27.19 5.89
CA LEU A 92 33.37 -27.26 4.85
C LEU A 92 34.69 -27.58 5.55
N SER A 93 35.05 -28.86 5.53
CA SER A 93 36.35 -29.33 5.98
C SER A 93 37.42 -28.69 5.10
N ILE A 94 37.98 -27.59 5.59
CA ILE A 94 39.04 -26.78 4.96
C ILE A 94 40.24 -27.67 4.56
N TRP A 95 40.44 -28.78 5.25
CA TRP A 95 41.46 -29.79 4.99
C TRP A 95 41.33 -30.53 3.66
N SER A 96 40.13 -30.63 3.09
CA SER A 96 39.94 -31.24 1.76
C SER A 96 40.42 -30.31 0.63
N TYR A 97 40.36 -28.99 0.85
CA TYR A 97 40.67 -27.98 -0.17
C TYR A 97 42.15 -27.59 -0.25
N ILE A 98 42.95 -27.87 0.78
CA ILE A 98 44.40 -27.61 0.78
C ILE A 98 45.11 -28.37 -0.36
N LYS A 99 44.61 -29.54 -0.76
CA LYS A 99 45.18 -30.32 -1.89
C LYS A 99 45.02 -29.63 -3.25
N TYR A 100 44.04 -28.74 -3.38
CA TYR A 100 43.78 -27.96 -4.59
C TYR A 100 44.38 -26.55 -4.52
N ALA A 101 44.98 -26.15 -3.39
CA ALA A 101 45.58 -24.82 -3.24
C ALA A 101 46.79 -24.63 -4.17
N ALA A 102 47.58 -25.69 -4.40
CA ALA A 102 48.73 -25.63 -5.31
C ALA A 102 48.31 -25.37 -6.77
N SER A 103 47.24 -26.02 -7.25
CA SER A 103 46.72 -25.79 -8.61
C SER A 103 46.08 -24.41 -8.75
N ALA A 104 45.42 -23.90 -7.71
CA ALA A 104 44.86 -22.55 -7.69
C ALA A 104 45.96 -21.47 -7.75
N ILE A 105 47.07 -21.64 -7.04
CA ILE A 105 48.22 -20.72 -7.10
C ILE A 105 48.87 -20.74 -8.48
N ILE A 106 49.01 -21.92 -9.10
CA ILE A 106 49.54 -22.04 -10.46
C ILE A 106 48.60 -21.39 -11.48
N LEU A 107 47.29 -21.63 -11.39
CA LEU A 107 46.30 -20.99 -12.27
C LEU A 107 46.24 -19.47 -12.08
N LEU A 108 46.31 -18.98 -10.85
CA LEU A 108 46.35 -17.54 -10.57
C LEU A 108 47.66 -16.91 -11.05
N GLY A 109 48.79 -17.59 -10.88
CA GLY A 109 50.09 -17.12 -11.39
C GLY A 109 50.13 -17.07 -12.92
N PHE A 110 49.66 -18.14 -13.59
CA PHE A 110 49.55 -18.17 -15.05
C PHE A 110 48.53 -17.16 -15.58
N GLY A 111 47.36 -17.06 -14.94
CA GLY A 111 46.32 -16.09 -15.29
C GLY A 111 46.78 -14.65 -15.09
N PHE A 112 47.57 -14.37 -14.05
CA PHE A 112 48.16 -13.05 -13.82
C PHE A 112 49.22 -12.71 -14.86
N LEU A 113 50.09 -13.65 -15.23
CA LEU A 113 51.10 -13.45 -16.28
C LEU A 113 50.48 -13.25 -17.67
N LEU A 114 49.47 -14.06 -18.02
CA LEU A 114 48.72 -13.93 -19.28
C LEU A 114 47.89 -12.64 -19.30
N GLY A 115 47.23 -12.31 -18.18
CA GLY A 115 46.42 -11.09 -18.04
C GLY A 115 47.25 -9.81 -18.07
N ARG A 116 48.52 -9.84 -17.62
CA ARG A 116 49.41 -8.67 -17.71
C ARG A 116 49.88 -8.40 -19.15
N ASN A 117 50.01 -9.43 -19.98
CA ASN A 117 50.42 -9.29 -21.39
C ASN A 117 49.26 -9.08 -22.36
N MET A 118 48.03 -9.42 -21.96
CA MET A 118 46.85 -9.08 -22.72
C MET A 118 46.28 -7.75 -22.24
N GLN A 119 46.68 -6.65 -22.87
CA GLN A 119 45.91 -5.40 -22.83
C GLN A 119 44.60 -5.62 -23.60
N ILE A 120 43.69 -6.37 -23.00
CA ILE A 120 42.30 -6.49 -23.45
C ILE A 120 41.71 -5.10 -23.28
N GLN A 121 41.49 -4.43 -24.41
CA GLN A 121 40.57 -3.31 -24.45
C GLN A 121 39.26 -3.79 -23.84
N SER A 122 39.01 -3.34 -22.61
CA SER A 122 37.79 -3.62 -21.89
C SER A 122 36.63 -3.20 -22.79
N VAL A 123 35.81 -4.17 -23.21
CA VAL A 123 34.43 -3.90 -23.61
C VAL A 123 33.75 -3.35 -22.36
N LYS A 124 33.88 -2.03 -22.19
CA LYS A 124 33.37 -1.25 -21.07
C LYS A 124 31.85 -1.37 -21.12
N ASN A 125 31.25 -1.92 -20.07
CA ASN A 125 30.21 -1.35 -19.21
C ASN A 125 29.02 -0.56 -19.81
N SER A 126 28.91 -0.35 -21.12
CA SER A 126 27.88 0.45 -21.77
C SER A 126 26.54 -0.27 -21.82
N GLU A 127 26.53 -1.60 -21.88
CA GLU A 127 25.29 -2.37 -21.95
C GLU A 127 24.60 -2.46 -20.57
N ILE A 128 25.36 -2.61 -19.49
CA ILE A 128 24.83 -2.62 -18.11
C ILE A 128 24.47 -1.19 -17.64
N ALA A 129 25.22 -0.17 -18.08
CA ALA A 129 24.89 1.22 -17.80
C ALA A 129 23.65 1.69 -18.58
N ALA A 130 23.49 1.26 -19.85
CA ALA A 130 22.33 1.59 -20.67
C ALA A 130 21.03 0.97 -20.11
N LEU A 131 21.05 -0.31 -19.71
CA LEU A 131 19.89 -0.94 -19.07
C LEU A 131 19.49 -0.26 -17.75
N ARG A 132 20.47 0.17 -16.94
CA ARG A 132 20.18 0.91 -15.71
C ARG A 132 19.62 2.30 -16.01
N SER A 133 20.15 3.01 -17.00
CA SER A 133 19.61 4.32 -17.38
C SER A 133 18.19 4.25 -17.94
N GLU A 134 17.82 3.14 -18.59
CA GLU A 134 16.48 2.92 -19.13
C GLU A 134 15.46 2.55 -18.03
N LEU A 135 15.87 1.80 -17.00
CA LEU A 135 15.05 1.60 -15.79
C LEU A 135 14.85 2.89 -14.99
N TYR A 136 15.90 3.72 -14.87
CA TYR A 136 15.79 5.02 -14.19
C TYR A 136 14.93 6.01 -14.98
N SER A 137 15.02 6.06 -16.32
CA SER A 137 14.23 6.97 -17.14
C SER A 137 12.75 6.56 -17.25
N MET A 138 12.41 5.26 -17.18
CA MET A 138 11.01 4.81 -17.06
C MET A 138 10.41 5.13 -15.69
N GLN A 139 11.18 5.02 -14.59
CA GLN A 139 10.72 5.46 -13.27
C GLN A 139 10.56 6.99 -13.19
N GLN A 140 11.42 7.74 -13.87
CA GLN A 140 11.43 9.20 -13.81
C GLN A 140 10.35 9.86 -14.68
N THR A 141 9.91 9.20 -15.75
CA THR A 141 8.76 9.62 -16.57
C THR A 141 7.41 9.25 -15.94
N ALA A 142 7.36 8.21 -15.10
CA ALA A 142 6.16 7.86 -14.32
C ALA A 142 5.98 8.71 -13.03
N THR A 143 7.05 9.30 -12.50
CA THR A 143 7.03 10.02 -11.20
C THR A 143 6.76 11.51 -11.30
N THR A 144 6.83 12.12 -12.48
CA THR A 144 6.49 13.54 -12.67
C THR A 144 4.99 13.77 -12.91
N ALA A 145 4.24 12.74 -13.29
CA ALA A 145 2.78 12.81 -13.48
C ALA A 145 1.97 12.37 -12.24
N SER A 146 2.61 11.84 -11.19
CA SER A 146 1.93 11.43 -9.96
C SER A 146 2.89 11.49 -8.77
N LEU A 147 2.67 12.42 -7.84
CA LEU A 147 2.99 12.16 -6.44
C LEU A 147 2.21 10.89 -6.10
N SER A 148 2.86 9.73 -6.10
CA SER A 148 2.19 8.45 -5.87
C SER A 148 1.85 8.34 -4.39
N ILE A 149 0.75 8.98 -3.99
CA ILE A 149 0.12 8.75 -2.69
C ILE A 149 -0.30 7.27 -2.70
N PRO A 150 0.20 6.44 -1.76
CA PRO A 150 -0.12 5.03 -1.74
C PRO A 150 -1.64 4.85 -1.56
N THR A 151 -2.24 3.94 -2.32
CA THR A 151 -3.69 3.68 -2.23
C THR A 151 -4.05 3.05 -0.88
N ALA A 152 -5.31 3.14 -0.47
CA ALA A 152 -5.78 2.51 0.77
C ALA A 152 -5.45 1.00 0.84
N SER A 153 -5.55 0.28 -0.28
CA SER A 153 -5.19 -1.15 -0.36
C SER A 153 -3.68 -1.39 -0.13
N GLN A 154 -2.82 -0.53 -0.69
CA GLN A 154 -1.37 -0.61 -0.46
C GLN A 154 -1.00 -0.31 0.99
N ARG A 155 -1.62 0.71 1.59
CA ARG A 155 -1.41 1.05 3.02
C ARG A 155 -1.91 -0.07 3.94
N LEU A 156 -3.08 -0.63 3.64
CA LEU A 156 -3.63 -1.79 4.35
C LEU A 156 -2.69 -2.99 4.30
N LYS A 157 -2.15 -3.30 3.10
CA LYS A 157 -1.16 -4.37 2.94
C LYS A 157 0.08 -4.14 3.80
N ALA A 158 0.61 -2.92 3.84
CA ALA A 158 1.77 -2.58 4.66
C ALA A 158 1.49 -2.78 6.16
N VAL A 159 0.33 -2.32 6.65
CA VAL A 159 -0.10 -2.52 8.04
C VAL A 159 -0.22 -4.00 8.38
N ASN A 160 -0.80 -4.81 7.49
CA ASN A 160 -0.93 -6.25 7.69
C ASN A 160 0.44 -6.96 7.73
N THR A 161 1.37 -6.58 6.86
CA THR A 161 2.75 -7.11 6.88
C THR A 161 3.46 -6.76 8.19
N ILE A 162 3.26 -5.56 8.73
CA ILE A 162 3.79 -5.17 10.04
C ILE A 162 3.15 -6.03 11.14
N ASN A 163 1.83 -6.27 11.06
CA ASN A 163 1.11 -7.10 12.03
C ASN A 163 1.60 -8.56 12.06
N GLU A 164 2.11 -9.11 10.96
CA GLU A 164 2.66 -10.48 10.93
C GLU A 164 3.99 -10.63 11.70
N GLN A 165 4.67 -9.52 12.01
CA GLN A 165 5.95 -9.55 12.72
C GLN A 165 5.77 -9.82 14.22
N VAL A 166 6.68 -10.61 14.80
CA VAL A 166 6.65 -10.99 16.23
C VAL A 166 6.91 -9.79 17.14
N LYS A 167 7.80 -8.88 16.72
CA LYS A 167 8.15 -7.67 17.46
C LYS A 167 8.58 -6.59 16.48
N VAL A 168 8.04 -5.39 16.64
CA VAL A 168 8.38 -4.22 15.84
C VAL A 168 9.05 -3.16 16.72
N ASP A 169 9.78 -2.25 16.10
CA ASP A 169 10.47 -1.18 16.83
C ASP A 169 9.49 -0.05 17.24
N ILE A 170 9.94 0.80 18.16
CA ILE A 170 9.14 1.91 18.70
C ILE A 170 8.70 2.87 17.59
N LYS A 171 9.54 3.06 16.56
CA LYS A 171 9.22 3.91 15.40
C LYS A 171 8.06 3.34 14.59
N THR A 172 8.02 2.03 14.38
CA THR A 172 6.91 1.36 13.68
C THR A 172 5.63 1.39 14.51
N VAL A 173 5.72 1.26 15.84
CA VAL A 173 4.54 1.45 16.73
C VAL A 173 4.00 2.88 16.62
N ALA A 174 4.86 3.90 16.64
CA ALA A 174 4.45 5.30 16.47
C ALA A 174 3.81 5.55 15.08
N LEU A 175 4.33 4.92 14.03
CA LEU A 175 3.75 4.96 12.69
C LEU A 175 2.35 4.33 12.67
N LEU A 176 2.17 3.16 13.31
CA LEU A 176 0.86 2.51 13.43
C LEU A 176 -0.12 3.38 14.22
N ILE A 177 0.31 4.04 15.29
CA ILE A 177 -0.52 5.00 16.04
C ILE A 177 -0.97 6.14 15.13
N ASN A 178 -0.05 6.74 14.37
CA ASN A 178 -0.41 7.82 13.45
C ASN A 178 -1.41 7.32 12.39
N THR A 179 -1.16 6.16 11.78
CA THR A 179 -2.09 5.54 10.82
C THR A 179 -3.46 5.25 11.44
N PHE A 180 -3.51 4.74 12.67
CA PHE A 180 -4.76 4.50 13.39
C PHE A 180 -5.57 5.79 13.60
N LYS A 181 -4.88 6.89 13.92
CA LYS A 181 -5.54 8.17 14.23
C LYS A 181 -5.95 8.97 12.99
N THR A 182 -5.17 8.92 11.90
CA THR A 182 -5.29 9.90 10.81
C THR A 182 -5.51 9.32 9.42
N ASP A 183 -5.45 8.00 9.22
CA ASP A 183 -5.68 7.45 7.87
C ASP A 183 -7.11 7.76 7.41
N GLU A 184 -7.26 8.23 6.17
CA GLU A 184 -8.56 8.56 5.57
C GLU A 184 -9.50 7.35 5.53
N ASN A 185 -8.96 6.14 5.35
CA ASN A 185 -9.73 4.92 5.14
C ASN A 185 -9.94 4.19 6.48
N ILE A 186 -11.21 3.98 6.83
CA ILE A 186 -11.59 3.31 8.08
C ILE A 186 -11.04 1.90 8.22
N ASN A 187 -10.89 1.15 7.12
CA ASN A 187 -10.35 -0.21 7.17
C ASN A 187 -8.84 -0.21 7.46
N VAL A 188 -8.12 0.81 6.99
CA VAL A 188 -6.69 0.98 7.31
C VAL A 188 -6.53 1.38 8.77
N ARG A 189 -7.38 2.28 9.30
CA ARG A 189 -7.42 2.61 10.73
C ARG A 189 -7.69 1.37 11.59
N MET A 190 -8.69 0.57 11.21
CA MET A 190 -9.04 -0.66 11.93
C MET A 190 -7.91 -1.70 11.90
N ALA A 191 -7.24 -1.87 10.76
CA ALA A 191 -6.09 -2.76 10.66
C ALA A 191 -4.93 -2.29 11.55
N ALA A 192 -4.70 -0.97 11.63
CA ALA A 192 -3.68 -0.39 12.50
C ALA A 192 -4.05 -0.60 13.98
N ALA A 193 -5.32 -0.42 14.36
CA ALA A 193 -5.83 -0.73 15.70
C ALA A 193 -5.58 -2.21 16.07
N ASN A 194 -5.89 -3.13 15.15
CA ASN A 194 -5.67 -4.56 15.34
C ASN A 194 -4.18 -4.88 15.52
N ALA A 195 -3.29 -4.27 14.75
CA ALA A 195 -1.85 -4.43 14.92
C ALA A 195 -1.34 -3.88 16.27
N LEU A 196 -1.87 -2.73 16.70
CA LEU A 196 -1.54 -2.09 17.97
C LEU A 196 -2.04 -2.87 19.20
N SER A 197 -3.08 -3.71 19.06
CA SER A 197 -3.61 -4.52 20.16
C SER A 197 -2.55 -5.44 20.81
N LYS A 198 -1.52 -5.85 20.05
CA LYS A 198 -0.37 -6.64 20.55
C LYS A 198 0.53 -5.86 21.50
N TYR A 199 0.44 -4.53 21.50
CA TYR A 199 1.27 -3.60 22.27
C TYR A 199 0.47 -2.85 23.34
N LYS A 200 -0.64 -3.44 23.83
CA LYS A 200 -1.55 -2.85 24.84
C LYS A 200 -0.88 -2.39 26.14
N GLU A 201 0.30 -2.94 26.46
CA GLU A 201 1.08 -2.56 27.65
C GLU A 201 1.85 -1.24 27.47
N SER A 202 1.96 -0.75 26.23
CA SER A 202 2.57 0.55 25.94
C SER A 202 1.63 1.69 26.33
N PRO A 203 2.05 2.63 27.19
CA PRO A 203 1.26 3.82 27.54
C PRO A 203 0.82 4.60 26.31
N ASP A 204 1.74 4.83 25.35
CA ASP A 204 1.47 5.59 24.12
C ASP A 204 0.33 4.97 23.28
N VAL A 205 0.24 3.63 23.28
CA VAL A 205 -0.83 2.90 22.57
C VAL A 205 -2.16 3.10 23.29
N ARG A 206 -2.17 2.99 24.62
CA ARG A 206 -3.40 3.20 25.41
C ARG A 206 -3.93 4.62 25.24
N ASP A 207 -3.05 5.62 25.31
CA ASP A 207 -3.41 7.03 25.15
C ASP A 207 -3.96 7.28 23.74
N ALA A 208 -3.37 6.68 22.70
CA ALA A 208 -3.88 6.77 21.34
C ALA A 208 -5.29 6.19 21.18
N PHE A 209 -5.61 5.08 21.84
CA PHE A 209 -6.97 4.51 21.84
C PHE A 209 -7.97 5.40 22.58
N LEU A 210 -7.58 5.99 23.71
CA LEU A 210 -8.44 6.91 24.46
C LEU A 210 -8.77 8.16 23.64
N GLU A 211 -7.76 8.77 23.01
CA GLU A 211 -7.96 9.98 22.20
C GLU A 211 -8.91 9.76 21.00
N VAL A 212 -8.88 8.56 20.41
CA VAL A 212 -9.79 8.22 19.30
C VAL A 212 -11.22 7.95 19.79
N LEU A 213 -11.40 7.48 21.03
CA LEU A 213 -12.72 7.24 21.62
C LEU A 213 -13.40 8.51 22.15
N GLU A 214 -12.63 9.56 22.42
CA GLU A 214 -13.15 10.86 22.87
C GLU A 214 -13.69 11.75 21.74
N LYS A 215 -13.48 11.36 20.47
CA LYS A 215 -13.99 12.06 19.27
C LYS A 215 -15.23 11.38 18.71
#